data_AF-A0A7V9IW34-F1
#
_entry.id   AF-A0A7V9IW34-F1
#
_cell.length_a   1.000
_cell.length_b   1.000
_cell.length_c   1.000
_cell.angle_alpha   90.00
_cell.angle_beta   90.00
_cell.angle_gamma   90.00
#
_symmetry.space_group_name_H-M   'P 1'
#
loop_
_entity.id
_entity.type
_entity.pdbx_description
1 polymer ?
#
loop_
_entity_poly.entity_id
_entity_poly.type
_entity_poly.pdbx_seq_one_letter_code
_entity_poly.pdbx_strand_id
1 'polypeptide(L)' 'YGHTGNFPGYTQFAAVSRAGTRSAAVSVSVQSSPDAGDAAVFKRLRKVYALASCAALARD' A
#
# COMPACT_ATOMS: atom_id res chain seq x y z
N TYR A 1 -2.89 8.33 -8.11
CA TYR A 1 -3.47 7.10 -8.68
C TYR A 1 -2.89 5.91 -7.95
N GLY A 2 -3.61 4.80 -7.80
CA GLY A 2 -3.06 3.62 -7.16
C GLY A 2 -4.02 2.43 -7.14
N HIS A 3 -3.48 1.26 -6.79
CA HIS A 3 -4.21 0.00 -6.72
C HIS A 3 -3.67 -0.86 -5.57
N THR A 4 -4.55 -1.64 -4.96
CA THR A 4 -4.18 -2.71 -4.03
C THR A 4 -4.56 -4.06 -4.63
N GLY A 5 -3.61 -4.98 -4.71
CA GLY A 5 -3.84 -6.38 -5.08
C GLY A 5 -3.76 -7.28 -3.85
N ASN A 6 -4.64 -8.27 -3.77
CA ASN A 6 -4.64 -9.27 -2.71
C ASN A 6 -4.71 -10.66 -3.33
N PHE A 7 -3.76 -11.53 -3.00
CA PHE A 7 -3.67 -12.90 -3.53
C PHE A 7 -3.25 -13.84 -2.40
N PRO A 8 -3.60 -15.15 -2.44
CA PRO A 8 -3.09 -16.10 -1.46
C PRO A 8 -1.57 -15.99 -1.26
N GLY A 9 -1.16 -15.64 -0.04
CA GLY A 9 0.24 -15.48 0.35
C GLY A 9 0.84 -14.08 0.19
N TYR A 10 0.14 -13.11 -0.40
CA TYR A 10 0.64 -11.72 -0.43
C TYR A 10 -0.43 -10.63 -0.64
N THR A 11 -0.08 -9.41 -0.24
CA THR A 11 -0.80 -8.19 -0.58
C THR A 11 0.18 -7.18 -1.16
N GLN A 12 -0.24 -6.53 -2.24
CA GLN A 12 0.53 -5.53 -2.96
C GLN A 12 -0.20 -4.20 -2.96
N PHE A 13 0.52 -3.11 -2.71
CA PHE A 13 0.08 -1.75 -2.94
C PHE A 13 1.03 -1.08 -3.92
N ALA A 14 0.48 -0.31 -4.85
CA ALA A 14 1.24 0.56 -5.74
C ALA A 14 0.48 1.87 -5.97
N ALA A 15 1.19 3.00 -5.88
CA ALA A 15 0.65 4.31 -6.15
C ALA A 15 1.65 5.19 -6.91
N VAL A 16 1.10 6.15 -7.66
CA VAL A 16 1.87 7.12 -8.44
C VAL A 16 1.27 8.52 -8.28
N SER A 17 2.15 9.51 -8.20
CA SER A 17 1.80 10.94 -8.20
C SER A 17 1.10 11.34 -9.50
N ARG A 18 0.39 12.47 -9.48
CA ARG A 18 -0.36 12.95 -10.66
C ARG A 18 0.53 13.18 -11.88
N ALA A 19 1.75 13.66 -11.68
CA ALA A 19 2.72 13.91 -12.75
C ALA A 19 3.48 12.66 -13.20
N GLY A 20 3.29 11.50 -12.55
CA GLY A 20 3.99 10.26 -12.91
C GLY A 20 5.44 10.18 -12.45
N THR A 21 6.01 11.25 -11.88
CA THR A 21 7.46 11.35 -11.57
C THR A 21 7.87 10.74 -10.24
N ARG A 22 6.90 10.34 -9.42
CA ARG A 22 7.12 9.79 -8.08
C ARG A 22 6.12 8.68 -7.80
N SER A 23 6.57 7.60 -7.18
CA SER A 23 5.78 6.40 -6.90
C SER A 23 6.11 5.80 -5.53
N ALA A 24 5.19 4.97 -5.05
CA ALA A 24 5.38 4.14 -3.86
C ALA A 24 4.87 2.73 -4.14
N ALA A 25 5.60 1.73 -3.67
CA ALA A 25 5.17 0.34 -3.69
C ALA A 25 5.39 -0.29 -2.31
N VAL A 26 4.43 -1.10 -1.87
CA VAL A 26 4.53 -1.88 -0.63
C VAL A 26 4.11 -3.30 -0.94
N SER A 27 5.00 -4.25 -0.68
CA SER A 27 4.78 -5.69 -0.84
C SER A 27 4.86 -6.35 0.53
N VAL A 28 3.89 -7.21 0.86
CA VAL A 28 3.91 -7.99 2.10
C VAL A 28 3.48 -9.43 1.84
N SER A 29 4.16 -10.39 2.46
CA SER A 29 3.92 -11.84 2.33
C SER A 29 2.73 -12.34 3.16
N VAL A 30 1.75 -11.48 3.40
CA VAL A 30 0.50 -11.83 4.09
C VAL A 30 -0.66 -11.45 3.18
N GLN A 31 -1.66 -12.31 3.09
CA GLN A 31 -2.92 -11.99 2.42
C GLN A 31 -3.79 -11.22 3.42
N SER A 32 -3.97 -9.91 3.21
CA SER A 32 -4.74 -9.04 4.09
C SER A 32 -5.53 -8.00 3.29
N SER A 33 -6.84 -7.96 3.52
CA SER A 33 -7.79 -7.01 2.91
C SER A 33 -8.85 -6.60 3.94
N PRO A 34 -9.78 -5.68 3.62
CA PRO A 34 -10.89 -5.36 4.53
C PRO A 34 -11.72 -6.58 4.94
N ASP A 35 -11.84 -7.56 4.03
CA ASP A 35 -12.75 -8.71 4.16
C ASP A 35 -12.00 -10.03 4.38
N ALA A 36 -10.66 -10.03 4.45
CA ALA A 36 -9.85 -11.23 4.60
C ALA A 36 -8.57 -11.00 5.44
N GLY A 37 -8.23 -11.98 6.28
CA GLY A 37 -7.07 -11.94 7.16
C GLY A 37 -7.35 -11.22 8.48
N ASP A 38 -6.29 -10.80 9.17
CA ASP A 38 -6.38 -10.12 10.46
C ASP A 38 -6.66 -8.62 10.28
N ALA A 39 -7.74 -8.13 10.92
CA ALA A 39 -8.19 -6.74 10.81
C ALA A 39 -7.19 -5.73 11.42
N ALA A 40 -6.46 -6.09 12.48
CA ALA A 40 -5.43 -5.24 13.06
C ALA A 40 -4.20 -5.15 12.14
N VAL A 41 -3.82 -6.24 11.48
CA VAL A 41 -2.79 -6.24 10.43
C VAL A 41 -3.22 -5.35 9.27
N PHE A 42 -4.46 -5.50 8.77
CA PHE A 42 -4.96 -4.65 7.70
C PHE A 42 -4.92 -3.15 8.06
N LYS A 43 -5.34 -2.80 9.28
CA LYS A 43 -5.28 -1.41 9.77
C LYS A 43 -3.84 -0.86 9.80
N ARG A 44 -2.87 -1.69 10.22
CA ARG A 44 -1.45 -1.32 10.19
C ARG A 44 -0.94 -1.15 8.76
N LEU A 45 -1.26 -2.08 7.86
CA LEU A 45 -0.88 -2.00 6.44
C LEU A 45 -1.43 -0.75 5.78
N ARG A 46 -2.69 -0.39 6.03
CA ARG A 46 -3.28 0.86 5.53
C ARG A 46 -2.50 2.10 5.99
N LYS A 47 -2.02 2.13 7.24
CA LYS A 47 -1.16 3.22 7.73
C LYS A 47 0.17 3.26 6.97
N VAL A 48 0.78 2.11 6.71
CA VAL A 48 2.02 2.02 5.92
C VAL A 48 1.80 2.54 4.50
N TYR A 49 0.69 2.19 3.83
CA TYR A 49 0.38 2.70 2.49
C TYR A 49 0.27 4.23 2.47
N ALA A 50 -0.37 4.81 3.48
CA ALA A 50 -0.46 6.27 3.61
C ALA A 50 0.92 6.92 3.82
N LEU A 51 1.73 6.39 4.72
CA LEU A 51 3.09 6.90 4.98
C LEU A 51 3.99 6.79 3.75
N ALA A 52 3.96 5.65 3.04
CA ALA A 52 4.71 5.46 1.80
C ALA A 52 4.26 6.46 0.72
N SER A 53 2.96 6.73 0.62
CA SER A 53 2.43 7.74 -0.30
C SER A 53 2.89 9.15 0.07
N CYS A 54 2.87 9.52 1.35
CA CYS A 54 3.36 10.80 1.83
C CYS A 54 4.87 10.95 1.56
N ALA A 55 5.67 9.92 1.84
CA ALA A 55 7.10 9.92 1.58
C ALA A 55 7.39 10.12 0.08
N ALA A 56 6.67 9.43 -0.79
CA ALA A 56 6.81 9.61 -2.24
C ALA A 56 6.38 11.01 -2.72
N LEU A 57 5.55 11.74 -1.97
CA LEU A 57 5.11 13.09 -2.32
C LEU A 57 5.89 14.20 -1.62
N ALA A 58 6.71 13.88 -0.62
CA ALA A 58 7.55 14.85 0.07
C ALA A 58 8.44 15.60 -0.92
N ARG A 59 8.61 16.91 -0.70
CA ARG A 59 9.59 17.73 -1.40
C ARG A 59 10.74 17.97 -0.43
N ASP A 60 11.96 17.89 -0.93
CA ASP A 60 13.16 18.31 -0.19
C ASP A 60 13.11 19.82 0.10
#